data_AF-A0A853M0V9-F1
#
_entry.id   AF-A0A853M0V9-F1
#
_cell.length_a   1.000
_cell.length_b   1.000
_cell.length_c   1.000
_cell.angle_alpha   90.00
_cell.angle_beta   90.00
_cell.angle_gamma   90.00
#
_symmetry.space_group_name_H-M   'P 1'
#
loop_
_entity.id
_entity.type
_entity.pdbx_description
1 polymer ?
#
loop_
_entity_poly.entity_id
_entity_poly.type
_entity_poly.pdbx_seq_one_letter_code
_entity_poly.pdbx_strand_id
1 'polypeptide(L)'
;MTRSIDFDATVKHGIRLAQPDVVVHLRRGADGDGIGAPRVGLVVGKPVGSAVERHRVSRRLRHVARTLLSELGQSDQLVIRALPSSRTASSARLEQELRRCLRRVPAAGSKP
;
A
#
# COMPACT_ATOMS: atom_id res chain seq x y z
N MET A 1 -3.46 -4.47 -8.24
CA MET A 1 -2.54 -5.60 -8.44
C MET A 1 -3.33 -6.90 -8.40
N THR A 2 -3.22 -7.75 -9.42
CA THR A 2 -4.06 -8.96 -9.57
C THR A 2 -3.25 -10.24 -9.75
N ARG A 3 -1.94 -10.17 -10.02
CA ARG A 3 -1.07 -11.33 -10.21
C ARG A 3 -0.32 -11.65 -8.91
N SER A 4 -0.26 -12.94 -8.55
CA SER A 4 0.47 -13.39 -7.35
C SER A 4 1.97 -13.11 -7.43
N ILE A 5 2.57 -13.22 -8.62
CA ILE A 5 4.00 -12.95 -8.81
C ILE A 5 4.38 -11.50 -8.49
N ASP A 6 3.55 -10.53 -8.89
CA ASP A 6 3.77 -9.12 -8.55
C ASP A 6 3.65 -8.90 -7.04
N PHE A 7 2.72 -9.61 -6.42
CA PHE A 7 2.48 -9.56 -4.99
C PHE A 7 3.69 -10.07 -4.21
N ASP A 8 4.16 -11.27 -4.55
CA ASP A 8 5.30 -11.91 -3.90
C ASP A 8 6.59 -11.10 -4.10
N ALA A 9 6.82 -10.60 -5.31
CA ALA A 9 7.97 -9.76 -5.61
C ALA A 9 7.97 -8.47 -4.76
N THR A 10 6.81 -7.82 -4.62
CA THR A 10 6.68 -6.60 -3.81
C THR A 10 6.91 -6.87 -2.33
N VAL A 11 6.37 -7.97 -1.80
CA VAL A 11 6.54 -8.33 -0.38
C VAL A 11 7.97 -8.74 -0.07
N LYS A 12 8.62 -9.51 -0.95
CA LYS A 12 9.99 -10.02 -0.76
C LYS A 12 11.06 -8.94 -0.97
N HIS A 13 10.91 -8.09 -1.96
CA HIS A 13 11.95 -7.15 -2.40
C HIS A 13 11.62 -5.68 -2.16
N GLY A 14 10.41 -5.36 -1.70
CA GLY A 14 10.01 -4.00 -1.35
C GLY A 14 10.53 -3.55 0.01
N ILE A 15 10.66 -2.24 0.18
CA ILE A 15 10.98 -1.62 1.46
C ILE A 15 9.78 -1.78 2.40
N ARG A 16 10.02 -2.44 3.54
CA ARG A 16 9.00 -2.68 4.57
C ARG A 16 8.94 -1.51 5.55
N LEU A 17 7.77 -0.94 5.73
CA LEU A 17 7.50 0.16 6.67
C LEU A 17 6.30 -0.19 7.54
N ALA A 18 6.47 -0.13 8.86
CA ALA A 18 5.41 -0.42 9.81
C ALA A 18 4.80 0.87 10.39
N GLN A 19 3.49 0.85 10.59
CA GLN A 19 2.67 1.83 11.32
C GLN A 19 1.75 1.07 12.28
N PRO A 20 1.10 1.75 13.24
CA PRO A 20 0.20 1.11 14.20
C PRO A 20 -0.94 0.31 13.59
N ASP A 21 -1.53 0.77 12.47
CA ASP A 21 -2.69 0.11 11.85
C ASP A 21 -2.33 -0.68 10.59
N VAL A 22 -1.20 -0.38 9.95
CA VAL A 22 -0.79 -0.99 8.68
C VAL A 22 0.70 -1.29 8.60
N VAL A 23 1.05 -2.30 7.81
CA VAL A 23 2.41 -2.51 7.29
C VAL A 23 2.38 -2.32 5.80
N VAL A 24 3.34 -1.56 5.28
CA VAL A 24 3.49 -1.27 3.86
C VAL A 24 4.74 -1.97 3.34
N HIS A 25 4.63 -2.58 2.16
CA HIS A 25 5.77 -2.95 1.34
C HIS A 25 5.72 -2.10 0.07
N LEU A 26 6.75 -1.29 -0.15
CA LEU A 26 6.85 -0.43 -1.32
C LEU A 26 8.07 -0.81 -2.14
N ARG A 27 7.83 -1.22 -3.38
CA ARG A 27 8.87 -1.46 -4.38
C ARG A 27 8.75 -0.36 -5.42
N ARG A 28 9.75 0.51 -5.48
CA ARG A 28 9.84 1.53 -6.53
C ARG A 28 10.22 0.83 -7.84
N GLY A 29 9.52 1.15 -8.92
CA GLY A 29 9.90 0.68 -10.25
C GLY A 29 10.97 1.58 -10.85
N ALA A 30 11.74 1.06 -11.81
CA ALA A 30 12.59 1.92 -12.64
C ALA A 30 11.71 2.62 -13.69
N ASP A 31 11.93 3.92 -13.89
CA ASP A 31 11.33 4.66 -15.00
C ASP A 31 11.85 4.07 -16.32
N GLY A 32 10.97 3.43 -17.08
CA GLY A 32 11.31 2.79 -18.36
C GLY A 32 10.72 1.40 -18.59
N ASP A 33 10.25 0.71 -17.54
CA ASP A 33 9.75 -0.67 -17.63
C ASP A 33 8.28 -0.80 -18.12
N GLY A 34 7.79 0.23 -18.85
CA GLY A 34 6.53 0.20 -19.58
C GLY A 34 5.51 1.29 -19.20
N ILE A 35 4.58 1.53 -20.13
CA ILE A 35 3.39 2.39 -19.96
C ILE A 35 2.47 1.72 -18.93
N GLY A 36 2.59 2.11 -17.66
CA GLY A 36 1.92 1.46 -16.54
C GLY A 36 1.28 2.44 -15.57
N ALA A 37 0.35 1.94 -14.74
CA ALA A 37 -0.19 2.64 -13.60
C ALA A 37 0.32 1.99 -12.31
N PRO A 38 0.50 2.75 -11.21
CA PRO A 38 0.94 2.22 -9.93
C PRO A 38 0.03 1.06 -9.48
N ARG A 39 0.66 -0.03 -9.05
CA ARG A 39 -0.06 -1.25 -8.65
C ARG A 39 -0.20 -1.29 -7.14
N VAL A 40 -1.44 -1.17 -6.65
CA VAL A 40 -1.75 -1.36 -5.23
C VAL A 40 -2.35 -2.75 -4.99
N GLY A 41 -1.85 -3.44 -3.97
CA GLY A 41 -2.40 -4.68 -3.42
C GLY A 41 -2.74 -4.54 -1.94
N LEU A 42 -3.74 -5.27 -1.48
CA LEU A 42 -4.20 -5.25 -0.08
C LEU A 42 -4.14 -6.66 0.52
N VAL A 43 -3.62 -6.77 1.74
CA VAL A 43 -3.68 -7.98 2.57
C VAL A 43 -4.51 -7.69 3.80
N VAL A 44 -5.67 -8.32 3.90
CA VAL A 44 -6.54 -8.21 5.07
C VAL A 44 -6.80 -9.62 5.62
N GLY A 45 -5.93 -10.03 6.54
CA GLY A 45 -5.93 -11.38 7.09
C GLY A 45 -7.03 -11.62 8.14
N LYS A 46 -7.22 -12.88 8.51
CA LYS A 46 -8.16 -13.32 9.56
C LYS A 46 -8.03 -12.54 10.90
N PRO A 47 -6.82 -12.17 11.38
CA PRO A 47 -6.67 -11.43 12.64
C PRO A 47 -7.35 -10.05 12.68
N VAL A 48 -7.72 -9.48 11.53
CA VAL A 48 -8.40 -8.18 11.46
C VAL A 48 -9.86 -8.26 11.94
N GLY A 49 -10.50 -9.42 11.79
CA GLY A 49 -11.87 -9.65 12.25
C GLY A 49 -12.71 -10.49 11.28
N SER A 50 -14.02 -10.40 11.45
CA SER A 50 -15.03 -11.05 10.62
C SER A 50 -14.92 -10.68 9.14
N ALA A 51 -15.57 -11.44 8.25
CA ALA A 51 -15.60 -11.11 6.82
C ALA A 51 -16.12 -9.68 6.55
N VAL A 52 -17.12 -9.23 7.32
CA VAL A 52 -17.70 -7.88 7.20
C VAL A 52 -16.68 -6.82 7.60
N GLU A 53 -15.98 -7.00 8.72
CA GLU A 53 -14.91 -6.10 9.16
C GLU A 53 -13.78 -6.04 8.13
N ARG A 54 -13.33 -7.20 7.63
CA ARG A 54 -12.27 -7.27 6.59
C ARG A 54 -12.66 -6.57 5.30
N HIS A 55 -13.90 -6.72 4.84
CA HIS A 55 -14.40 -6.00 3.68
C HIS A 55 -14.53 -4.50 3.94
N ARG A 56 -14.95 -4.09 5.13
CA ARG A 56 -14.99 -2.67 5.54
C ARG A 56 -13.60 -2.06 5.50
N VAL A 57 -12.61 -2.71 6.09
CA VAL A 57 -11.20 -2.28 6.06
C VAL A 57 -10.68 -2.23 4.62
N SER A 58 -10.94 -3.27 3.81
CA SER A 58 -10.53 -3.30 2.40
C SER A 58 -11.11 -2.14 1.59
N ARG A 59 -12.41 -1.83 1.79
CA ARG A 59 -13.08 -0.69 1.14
C ARG A 59 -12.46 0.64 1.59
N ARG A 60 -12.23 0.80 2.89
CA ARG A 60 -11.59 2.00 3.48
C ARG A 60 -10.18 2.21 2.92
N LEU A 61 -9.36 1.16 2.94
CA LEU A 61 -7.99 1.21 2.42
C LEU A 61 -7.96 1.49 0.92
N ARG A 62 -8.88 0.94 0.11
CA ARG A 62 -8.99 1.31 -1.32
C ARG A 62 -9.30 2.79 -1.50
N HIS A 63 -10.23 3.33 -0.72
CA HIS A 63 -10.58 4.74 -0.80
C HIS A 63 -9.40 5.65 -0.46
N VAL A 64 -8.71 5.35 0.65
CA VAL A 64 -7.50 6.08 1.06
C VAL A 64 -6.37 5.91 0.04
N ALA A 65 -6.08 4.70 -0.42
CA ALA A 65 -5.00 4.47 -1.37
C ALA A 65 -5.19 5.24 -2.70
N ARG A 66 -6.45 5.48 -3.12
CA ARG A 66 -6.75 6.30 -4.30
C ARG A 66 -6.27 7.74 -4.18
N THR A 67 -6.30 8.33 -2.98
CA THR A 67 -5.84 9.72 -2.77
C THR A 67 -4.32 9.84 -2.82
N LEU A 68 -3.61 8.71 -2.73
CA LEU A 68 -2.15 8.64 -2.68
C LEU A 68 -1.52 8.18 -4.00
N LEU A 69 -2.33 7.84 -5.01
CA LEU A 69 -1.81 7.35 -6.30
C LEU A 69 -0.93 8.37 -7.01
N SER A 70 -1.19 9.68 -6.81
CA SER A 70 -0.37 10.75 -7.37
C SER A 70 1.00 10.89 -6.71
N GLU A 71 1.24 10.26 -5.56
CA GLU A 71 2.54 10.22 -4.88
C GLU A 71 3.38 8.99 -5.28
N LEU A 72 2.81 8.11 -6.10
CA LEU A 72 3.46 6.90 -6.61
C LEU A 72 3.92 7.12 -8.05
N GLY A 73 5.10 6.60 -8.36
CA GLY A 73 5.59 6.48 -9.74
C GLY A 73 4.74 5.49 -10.54
N GLN A 74 4.76 5.64 -11.87
CA GLN A 74 3.97 4.83 -12.81
C GLN A 74 4.26 3.32 -12.69
N SER A 75 5.48 2.97 -12.31
CA SER A 75 5.96 1.59 -12.17
C SER A 75 5.97 1.10 -10.71
N ASP A 76 5.48 1.90 -9.76
CA ASP A 76 5.53 1.54 -8.35
C ASP A 76 4.56 0.42 -7.99
N GLN A 77 5.02 -0.44 -7.08
CA GLN A 77 4.22 -1.51 -6.52
C GLN A 77 4.10 -1.31 -5.00
N LEU A 78 2.86 -1.21 -4.53
CA LEU A 78 2.52 -0.96 -3.14
C LEU A 78 1.65 -2.10 -2.61
N VAL A 79 2.10 -2.77 -1.55
CA VAL A 79 1.30 -3.73 -0.79
C VAL A 79 1.00 -3.16 0.59
N ILE A 80 -0.28 -3.10 0.95
CA ILE A 80 -0.75 -2.65 2.26
C ILE A 80 -1.31 -3.85 3.02
N ARG A 81 -0.65 -4.22 4.12
CA ARG A 81 -1.10 -5.23 5.07
C ARG A 81 -1.80 -4.58 6.24
N ALA A 82 -3.08 -4.88 6.41
CA ALA A 82 -3.88 -4.43 7.54
C ALA A 82 -3.52 -5.20 8.83
N LEU A 83 -3.32 -4.48 9.93
CA LEU A 83 -3.15 -5.03 11.28
C LEU A 83 -4.51 -5.06 12.01
N PRO A 84 -4.65 -5.82 13.12
CA PRO A 84 -5.92 -5.91 13.86
C PRO A 84 -6.54 -4.57 14.27
N SER A 85 -5.70 -3.59 14.61
CA SER A 85 -6.08 -2.21 14.97
C SER A 85 -6.74 -1.43 13.82
N SER A 86 -6.46 -1.76 12.56
CA SER A 86 -7.06 -1.09 11.38
C SER A 86 -8.58 -1.17 11.31
N ARG A 87 -9.21 -2.13 12.01
CA ARG A 87 -10.67 -2.31 12.01
C ARG A 87 -11.39 -1.11 12.63
N THR A 88 -10.79 -0.50 13.66
CA THR A 88 -11.34 0.68 14.36
C THR A 88 -10.73 2.01 13.91
N ALA A 89 -9.63 1.99 13.15
CA ALA A 89 -8.98 3.19 12.65
C ALA A 89 -9.87 3.99 11.67
N SER A 90 -9.84 5.32 11.77
CA SER A 90 -10.53 6.21 10.83
C SER A 90 -9.80 6.27 9.48
N SER A 91 -10.52 6.65 8.40
CA SER A 91 -9.89 6.83 7.08
C SER A 91 -8.76 7.85 7.11
N ALA A 92 -8.95 8.97 7.83
CA ALA A 92 -7.94 10.02 7.98
C ALA A 92 -6.68 9.51 8.68
N ARG A 93 -6.83 8.67 9.72
CA ARG A 93 -5.69 8.06 10.42
C ARG A 93 -4.91 7.12 9.50
N LEU A 94 -5.61 6.24 8.77
CA LEU A 94 -4.97 5.35 7.80
C LEU A 94 -4.26 6.13 6.68
N GLU A 95 -4.84 7.24 6.22
CA GLU A 95 -4.20 8.12 5.24
C GLU A 95 -2.90 8.72 5.78
N GLN A 96 -2.93 9.24 7.01
CA GLN A 96 -1.74 9.79 7.66
C GLN A 96 -0.63 8.75 7.81
N GLU A 97 -0.96 7.54 8.24
CA GLU A 97 -0.01 6.42 8.36
C GLU A 97 0.59 6.04 7.00
N LEU A 98 -0.22 5.93 5.95
CA LEU A 98 0.26 5.63 4.60
C LEU A 98 1.15 6.75 4.05
N ARG A 99 0.76 8.02 4.19
CA ARG A 99 1.59 9.16 3.79
C ARG A 99 2.92 9.21 4.56
N ARG A 100 2.92 8.88 5.86
CA ARG A 100 4.16 8.75 6.64
C ARG A 100 5.08 7.70 6.05
N CYS A 101 4.53 6.56 5.59
CA CYS A 101 5.32 5.55 4.90
C CYS A 101 5.88 6.05 3.57
N LEU A 102 5.05 6.66 2.72
CA LEU A 102 5.48 7.12 1.39
C LEU A 102 6.59 8.18 1.47
N ARG A 103 6.53 9.11 2.43
CA ARG A 103 7.60 10.11 2.64
C ARG A 103 8.94 9.51 3.06
N ARG A 104 8.94 8.32 3.66
CA ARG A 104 10.17 7.67 4.16
C ARG A 104 10.95 6.93 3.08
N VAL A 105 10.33 6.61 1.95
CA VAL A 105 11.07 6.09 0.79
C VAL A 105 10.92 7.11 -0.34
N PRO A 106 11.98 7.84 -0.68
CA PRO A 106 11.94 8.79 -1.78
C PRO A 106 11.58 8.07 -3.09
N ALA A 107 10.94 8.78 -4.02
CA ALA A 107 10.69 8.24 -5.35
C ALA A 107 12.03 7.96 -6.03
N ALA A 108 12.19 6.76 -6.59
CA ALA A 108 13.30 6.51 -7.50
C ALA A 108 13.00 7.34 -8.76
N GLY A 109 13.79 8.38 -9.04
CA GLY A 109 13.73 9.06 -10.33
C GLY A 109 13.04 10.43 -10.41
N SER A 110 12.67 11.09 -9.31
CA SER A 110 12.43 12.55 -9.41
C SER A 110 13.76 13.29 -9.42
N LYS A 111 14.46 13.23 -10.56
CA LYS A 111 15.57 14.13 -10.85
C LYS A 111 14.94 15.49 -11.25
N PRO A 112 15.36 16.61 -10.64
CA PRO A 112 14.97 17.93 -11.12
C PRO A 112 15.53 18.21 -12.53
#